data_AF-A0A1E3FUD5-F1
#
_entry.id   AF-A0A1E3FUD5-F1
#
_cell.length_a   1.000
_cell.length_b   1.000
_cell.length_c   1.000
_cell.angle_alpha   90.00
_cell.angle_beta   90.00
_cell.angle_gamma   90.00
#
_symmetry.space_group_name_H-M   'P 1'
#
loop_
_entity.id
_entity.type
_entity.pdbx_description
1 polymer ?
#
loop_
_entity_poly.entity_id
_entity_poly.type
_entity_poly.pdbx_seq_one_letter_code
_entity_poly.pdbx_strand_id
1 'polypeptide(L)' 'MHNKQTHQYNGYAVQPSAHRLPDGSFSSNLLLERAGSARSEGRYQFYSLDYFASEEQALQHSARWARNWVDTRG' A
#
# COMPACT_ATOMS: atom_id res chain seq x y z
N MET A 1 -2.84 18.41 -4.37
CA MET A 1 -3.48 17.73 -3.22
C MET A 1 -3.34 16.24 -3.49
N HIS A 2 -2.30 15.58 -2.96
CA HIS A 2 -2.13 14.13 -3.19
C HIS A 2 -3.16 13.41 -2.31
N ASN A 3 -4.25 12.96 -2.94
CA ASN A 3 -5.24 12.07 -2.34
C ASN A 3 -4.51 10.80 -1.88
N LYS A 4 -4.06 10.78 -0.62
CA LYS A 4 -3.76 9.52 0.06
C LYS A 4 -5.09 8.77 0.12
N GLN A 5 -5.29 7.90 -0.87
CA GLN A 5 -6.43 7.00 -0.97
C GLN A 5 -6.29 5.93 0.13
N THR A 6 -6.47 6.35 1.37
CA THR A 6 -6.50 5.47 2.51
C THR A 6 -7.85 4.76 2.50
N HIS A 7 -7.86 3.49 2.11
CA HIS A 7 -9.06 2.67 2.08
C HIS A 7 -9.07 1.75 3.30
N GLN A 8 -10.20 1.64 4.00
CA GLN A 8 -10.33 0.65 5.06
C GLN A 8 -10.90 -0.65 4.50
N TYR A 9 -10.27 -1.77 4.80
CA TYR A 9 -10.65 -3.10 4.33
C TYR A 9 -10.41 -4.14 5.44
N ASN A 10 -11.45 -4.87 5.85
CA ASN A 10 -11.40 -5.92 6.89
C ASN A 10 -10.68 -5.47 8.18
N GLY A 11 -10.89 -4.23 8.61
CA GLY A 11 -10.26 -3.68 9.82
C GLY A 11 -8.80 -3.24 9.63
N TYR A 12 -8.30 -3.17 8.40
CA TYR A 12 -7.01 -2.61 8.04
C TYR A 12 -7.17 -1.33 7.22
N ALA A 13 -6.46 -0.27 7.59
CA ALA A 13 -6.25 0.90 6.75
C ALA A 13 -5.16 0.60 5.73
N VAL A 14 -5.56 0.53 4.47
CA VAL A 14 -4.74 0.30 3.29
C VAL A 14 -4.32 1.63 2.71
N GLN A 15 -3.01 1.88 2.68
CA GLN A 15 -2.39 3.09 2.13
C GLN A 15 -1.43 2.70 1.00
N PRO A 16 -1.93 2.58 -0.25
CA PRO A 16 -1.08 2.43 -1.41
C PRO A 16 -0.31 3.73 -1.67
N SER A 17 0.94 3.61 -2.10
CA SER A 17 1.78 4.76 -2.43
C SER A 17 2.73 4.39 -3.58
N ALA A 18 2.96 5.34 -4.48
CA ALA A 18 3.96 5.19 -5.52
C ALA A 18 5.17 6.05 -5.14
N HIS A 19 6.36 5.46 -5.24
CA HIS A 19 7.61 6.18 -5.05
C HIS A 19 8.36 6.26 -6.37
N ARG A 20 8.50 7.46 -6.93
CA ARG A 20 9.24 7.68 -8.17
C ARG A 20 10.73 7.56 -7.92
N LEU A 21 11.39 6.71 -8.69
CA LEU A 21 12.82 6.48 -8.65
C LEU A 21 13.60 7.39 -9.61
N PRO A 22 14.92 7.54 -9.42
CA PRO A 22 15.78 8.35 -10.29
C PRO A 22 15.82 7.88 -11.74
N ASP A 23 15.59 6.58 -12.00
CA ASP A 23 15.55 5.99 -13.35
C ASP A 23 14.24 6.31 -14.10
N GLY A 24 13.27 6.94 -13.43
CA GLY A 24 11.98 7.31 -14.01
C GLY A 24 10.86 6.30 -13.76
N SER A 25 11.18 5.13 -13.20
CA SER A 25 10.19 4.15 -12.75
C SER A 25 9.53 4.56 -11.43
N PHE A 26 8.47 3.85 -11.05
CA PHE A 26 7.72 4.01 -9.82
C PHE A 26 7.70 2.70 -9.04
N SER A 27 8.26 2.70 -7.83
CA SER A 27 8.10 1.62 -6.85
C SER A 27 6.68 1.63 -6.32
N SER A 28 6.05 0.46 -6.34
CA SER A 28 4.79 0.21 -5.65
C SER A 28 5.05 -0.06 -4.17
N ASN A 29 4.65 0.88 -3.32
CA ASN A 29 4.81 0.81 -1.87
C ASN A 29 3.44 0.70 -1.21
N LEU A 30 3.38 0.03 -0.07
CA LEU A 30 2.14 -0.21 0.64
C LEU A 30 2.34 -0.09 2.14
N LEU A 31 1.45 0.64 2.79
CA LEU A 31 1.33 0.68 4.24
C LEU A 31 -0.03 0.13 4.65
N LEU A 32 -0.03 -0.87 5.50
CA LEU A 32 -1.20 -1.48 6.12
C LEU A 32 -1.19 -1.19 7.61
N GLU A 33 -2.28 -0.66 8.15
CA GLU A 33 -2.39 -0.37 9.58
C GLU A 33 -3.68 -0.96 10.13
N ARG A 34 -3.59 -1.88 11.09
CA ARG A 34 -4.79 -2.44 11.74
C ARG A 34 -5.51 -1.36 12.55
N ALA A 35 -6.78 -1.14 12.25
CA ALA A 35 -7.64 -0.22 12.98
C ALA A 35 -7.87 -0.77 14.40
N GLY A 36 -7.50 0.01 15.42
CA GLY A 36 -7.72 -0.34 16.82
C GLY A 36 -6.54 -1.01 17.54
N SER A 37 -5.42 -1.26 16.87
CA SER A 37 -4.20 -1.73 17.54
C SER A 37 -3.33 -0.57 18.00
N ALA A 38 -2.71 -0.69 19.18
CA ALA A 38 -1.84 0.35 19.74
C ALA A 38 -0.60 0.54 18.86
N ARG A 39 -0.65 1.54 17.97
CA ARG A 39 0.33 2.24 17.10
C ARG A 39 1.54 1.48 16.47
N SER A 40 1.93 0.32 16.95
CA SER A 40 3.05 -0.50 16.47
C SER A 40 2.67 -1.97 16.26
N GLU A 41 1.69 -2.52 16.99
CA GLU A 41 1.27 -3.92 16.86
C GLU A 41 0.20 -4.09 15.77
N GLY A 42 0.58 -3.96 14.51
CA GLY A 42 -0.35 -4.12 13.38
C GLY A 42 -0.13 -3.17 12.22
N ARG A 43 1.01 -2.47 12.22
CA ARG A 43 1.50 -1.74 11.06
C ARG A 43 2.43 -2.63 10.24
N TYR A 44 2.11 -2.81 8.97
CA TYR A 44 2.94 -3.53 8.01
C TYR A 44 3.29 -2.59 6.87
N GLN A 45 4.59 -2.38 6.68
CA GLN A 45 5.09 -1.53 5.63
C GLN A 45 5.86 -2.37 4.63
N PHE A 46 5.42 -2.30 3.38
CA PHE A 46 6.02 -2.97 2.25
C PHE A 46 6.58 -1.92 1.30
N TYR A 47 7.82 -2.13 0.88
CA TYR A 47 8.52 -1.28 -0.05
C TYR A 47 8.86 -2.10 -1.28
N SER A 48 8.74 -1.47 -2.45
CA SER A 48 9.10 -2.08 -3.74
C SER A 48 8.44 -3.44 -3.94
N LEU A 49 7.12 -3.51 -3.77
CA LEU A 49 6.34 -4.70 -4.13
C LEU A 49 6.59 -5.09 -5.59
N ASP A 50 6.62 -4.08 -6.45
CA ASP A 50 6.98 -4.19 -7.86
C ASP A 50 7.34 -2.79 -8.41
N TYR A 51 7.85 -2.72 -9.64
CA TYR A 51 8.28 -1.49 -10.30
C TYR A 51 7.47 -1.26 -11.58
N PHE A 52 6.91 -0.06 -11.72
CA PHE A 52 6.06 0.30 -12.85
C PHE A 52 6.55 1.55 -13.56
N ALA A 53 6.27 1.65 -14.86
CA ALA A 53 6.54 2.88 -15.61
C ALA A 53 5.56 4.03 -15.28
N SER A 54 4.45 3.75 -14.59
CA SER A 54 3.42 4.74 -14.26
C SER A 54 3.01 4.66 -12.80
N GLU A 55 2.81 5.84 -12.20
CA GLU A 55 2.31 5.98 -10.83
C GLU A 55 0.97 5.27 -10.60
N GLU A 56 0.02 5.42 -11.52
CA GLU A 56 -1.29 4.77 -11.40
C GLU A 56 -1.19 3.24 -11.36
N GLN A 57 -0.29 2.65 -12.16
CA GLN A 57 -0.05 1.20 -12.14
C GLN A 57 0.51 0.76 -10.78
N ALA A 58 1.48 1.50 -10.24
CA ALA A 58 2.04 1.24 -8.91
C ALA A 58 0.98 1.35 -7.79
N LEU A 59 0.08 2.34 -7.86
CA LEU A 59 -1.00 2.52 -6.90
C LEU A 59 -2.06 1.42 -7.00
N GLN A 60 -2.51 1.08 -8.21
CA GLN A 60 -3.50 0.03 -8.43
C GLN A 60 -2.96 -1.34 -8.01
N HIS A 61 -1.70 -1.63 -8.30
CA HIS A 61 -1.05 -2.88 -7.91
C HIS A 61 -0.99 -3.04 -6.40
N SER A 62 -0.44 -2.05 -5.68
CA SER A 62 -0.36 -2.08 -4.21
C SER A 62 -1.75 -2.18 -3.57
N ALA A 63 -2.76 -1.48 -4.09
CA ALA A 63 -4.13 -1.55 -3.59
C ALA A 63 -4.79 -2.93 -3.79
N ARG A 64 -4.52 -3.61 -4.91
CA ARG A 64 -5.02 -4.98 -5.15
C ARG A 64 -4.27 -6.01 -4.31
N TRP A 65 -2.95 -5.89 -4.26
CA TRP A 65 -2.09 -6.76 -3.46
C TRP A 65 -2.47 -6.70 -1.97
N ALA A 66 -2.74 -5.50 -1.46
CA ALA A 66 -3.17 -5.28 -0.09
C ALA A 66 -4.42 -6.06 0.29
N ARG A 67 -5.45 -6.06 -0.57
CA ARG A 67 -6.69 -6.81 -0.33
C ARG A 67 -6.40 -8.30 -0.19
N ASN A 68 -5.68 -8.87 -1.17
CA ASN A 68 -5.29 -10.28 -1.14
C ASN A 68 -4.47 -10.62 0.12
N TRP A 69 -3.55 -9.75 0.54
CA TRP A 69 -2.74 -9.96 1.73
C TRP A 69 -3.60 -9.98 3.00
N VAL A 70 -4.54 -9.04 3.12
CA VAL A 70 -5.49 -8.99 4.25
C VAL A 70 -6.40 -10.22 4.24
N ASP A 71 -6.93 -10.62 3.09
CA ASP A 71 -7.75 -11.83 2.94
C ASP A 71 -6.99 -13.13 3.25
N THR A 72 -5.66 -13.16 3.10
CA THR A 72 -4.83 -14.31 3.48
C THR A 72 -4.52 -14.35 4.98
N ARG A 73 -4.65 -13.21 5.67
CA ARG A 73 -4.30 -13.02 7.09
C ARG A 73 -5.51 -13.06 8.02
N GLY A 74 -6.70 -12.73 7.52
CA GLY A 74 -7.97 -12.77 8.25
C GLY A 74 -8.62 -14.13 8.17
#